data_AF-A0A6I7PK23-F1
#
_entry.id   AF-A0A6I7PK23-F1
#
_cell.length_a   1.000
_cell.length_b   1.000
_cell.length_c   1.000
_cell.angle_alpha   90.00
_cell.angle_beta   90.00
_cell.angle_gamma   90.00
#
_symmetry.space_group_name_H-M   'P 1'
#
loop_
_entity.id
_entity.type
_entity.pdbx_description
1 polymer ?
#
loop_
_entity_poly.entity_id
_entity_poly.type
_entity_poly.pdbx_seq_one_letter_code
_entity_poly.pdbx_strand_id
1 'polypeptide(L)'
;MSSHELSEWAAFVRVEGPFGEERADVRIAQLCALVQNLLSGKRSRLARITDFLLFGDRGGRGRREKATPERVRGLFRLATAGGRKG
;
A
#
# COMPACT_ATOMS: atom_id res chain seq x y z
N MET A 1 -21.87 -0.17 -32.15
CA MET A 1 -22.45 0.45 -30.94
C MET A 1 -23.60 1.34 -31.37
N SER A 2 -24.81 0.98 -30.96
CA SER A 2 -26.03 1.72 -31.22
C SER A 2 -26.34 2.71 -30.09
N SER A 3 -27.13 3.74 -30.39
CA SER A 3 -27.54 4.77 -29.42
C SER A 3 -28.28 4.18 -28.20
N HIS A 4 -29.02 3.10 -28.41
CA HIS A 4 -29.74 2.39 -27.36
C HIS A 4 -28.78 1.74 -26.36
N GLU A 5 -27.82 0.96 -26.85
CA GLU A 5 -26.78 0.33 -26.04
C GLU A 5 -25.99 1.38 -25.24
N LEU A 6 -25.67 2.53 -25.86
CA LEU A 6 -24.94 3.61 -25.19
C LEU A 6 -25.75 4.25 -24.04
N SER A 7 -27.06 4.35 -24.21
CA SER A 7 -27.98 4.91 -23.23
C SER A 7 -28.18 3.97 -22.03
N GLU A 8 -28.21 2.67 -22.27
CA GLU A 8 -28.25 1.65 -21.21
C GLU A 8 -26.99 1.70 -20.33
N TRP A 9 -25.81 1.85 -20.94
CA TRP A 9 -24.55 2.04 -20.18
C TRP A 9 -24.52 3.33 -19.37
N ALA A 10 -25.04 4.43 -19.92
CA ALA A 10 -25.12 5.70 -19.22
C ALA A 10 -26.11 5.64 -18.02
N ALA A 11 -27.21 4.90 -18.16
CA ALA A 11 -28.17 4.68 -17.09
C ALA A 11 -27.60 3.76 -15.99
N PHE A 12 -26.90 2.69 -16.38
CA PHE A 12 -26.22 1.77 -15.47
C PHE A 12 -25.19 2.49 -14.59
N VAL A 13 -24.34 3.35 -15.18
CA VAL A 13 -23.36 4.17 -14.44
C VAL A 13 -24.02 5.14 -13.45
N ARG A 14 -25.21 5.67 -13.79
CA ARG A 14 -25.96 6.57 -12.89
C ARG A 14 -26.60 5.84 -11.70
N VAL A 15 -26.99 4.59 -11.87
CA VAL A 15 -27.72 3.82 -10.84
C VAL A 15 -26.76 3.07 -9.90
N GLU A 16 -25.77 2.36 -10.46
CA GLU A 16 -24.80 1.58 -9.67
C GLU A 16 -23.62 2.42 -9.16
N GLY A 17 -23.42 3.61 -9.74
CA GLY A 17 -22.11 4.24 -9.76
C GLY A 17 -21.13 3.41 -10.57
N PRO A 18 -19.99 3.95 -11.03
CA PRO A 18 -19.03 3.22 -11.85
C PRO A 18 -18.23 2.16 -11.05
N PHE A 19 -18.77 1.59 -9.96
CA PHE A 19 -18.05 1.19 -8.75
C PHE A 19 -17.45 2.40 -8.03
N GLY A 20 -18.29 3.31 -7.54
CA GLY A 20 -17.97 4.53 -6.77
C GLY A 20 -16.51 4.98 -6.76
N GLU A 21 -16.21 6.11 -7.40
CA GLU A 21 -14.88 6.76 -7.44
C GLU A 21 -14.19 6.82 -6.07
N GLU A 22 -14.99 6.94 -5.00
CA GLU A 22 -14.58 6.94 -3.60
C GLU A 22 -13.65 5.78 -3.20
N ARG A 23 -13.77 4.60 -3.83
CA ARG A 23 -12.96 3.41 -3.51
C ARG A 23 -12.11 2.89 -4.68
N ALA A 24 -11.94 3.70 -5.72
CA ALA A 24 -11.06 3.36 -6.85
C ALA A 24 -9.60 3.24 -6.40
N ASP A 25 -9.20 4.03 -5.41
CA ASP A 25 -7.90 3.98 -4.74
C ASP A 25 -7.58 2.60 -4.15
N VAL A 26 -8.55 1.94 -3.49
CA VAL A 26 -8.38 0.60 -2.89
C VAL A 26 -8.19 -0.46 -3.96
N ARG A 27 -8.93 -0.37 -5.06
CA ARG A 27 -8.77 -1.31 -6.19
C ARG A 27 -7.41 -1.18 -6.84
N ILE A 28 -6.98 0.05 -7.09
CA ILE A 28 -5.65 0.35 -7.63
C ILE A 28 -4.57 -0.14 -6.65
N ALA A 29 -4.72 0.14 -5.36
CA ALA A 29 -3.79 -0.30 -4.34
C ALA A 29 -3.68 -1.83 -4.24
N GLN A 30 -4.79 -2.55 -4.43
CA GLN A 30 -4.81 -4.01 -4.49
C GLN A 30 -4.04 -4.53 -5.71
N LEU A 31 -4.25 -3.93 -6.88
CA LEU A 31 -3.54 -4.27 -8.10
C LEU A 31 -2.02 -4.03 -7.94
N CYS A 32 -1.63 -2.87 -7.41
CA CYS A 32 -0.23 -2.55 -7.16
C CYS A 32 0.43 -3.53 -6.18
N ALA A 33 -0.25 -3.89 -5.09
CA ALA A 33 0.27 -4.85 -4.12
C ALA A 33 0.46 -6.24 -4.74
N LEU A 34 -0.48 -6.68 -5.58
CA LEU A 34 -0.38 -7.95 -6.30
C LEU A 34 0.82 -7.94 -7.25
N VAL A 35 0.96 -6.91 -8.08
CA VAL A 35 2.05 -6.79 -9.05
C VAL A 35 3.40 -6.72 -8.34
N GLN A 36 3.51 -5.91 -7.27
CA GLN A 36 4.75 -5.82 -6.50
C GLN A 36 5.13 -7.18 -5.92
N ASN A 37 4.20 -7.90 -5.31
CA ASN A 37 4.48 -9.21 -4.71
C ASN A 37 4.84 -10.27 -5.76
N LEU A 38 4.19 -10.22 -6.93
CA LEU A 38 4.51 -11.10 -8.05
C LEU A 38 5.95 -10.88 -8.55
N LEU A 39 6.37 -9.62 -8.65
CA LEU A 39 7.70 -9.25 -9.16
C LEU A 39 8.80 -9.35 -8.09
N SER A 40 8.44 -9.40 -6.81
CA SER A 40 9.43 -9.39 -5.74
C SER A 40 9.94 -10.80 -5.42
N GLY A 41 11.24 -10.92 -5.12
CA GLY A 41 11.88 -12.21 -4.81
C GLY A 41 11.46 -12.80 -3.46
N LYS A 42 11.74 -14.10 -3.24
CA LYS A 42 11.34 -14.90 -2.05
C LYS A 42 11.70 -14.32 -0.68
N ARG A 43 12.67 -13.40 -0.59
CA ARG A 43 13.10 -12.76 0.67
C ARG A 43 12.65 -11.31 0.82
N SER A 44 11.87 -10.81 -0.13
CA SER A 44 11.34 -9.45 -0.07
C SER A 44 10.17 -9.33 0.90
N ARG A 45 9.95 -8.14 1.43
CA ARG A 45 8.77 -7.85 2.25
C ARG A 45 7.53 -7.86 1.35
N LEU A 46 6.51 -8.64 1.73
CA LEU A 46 5.20 -8.57 1.09
C LEU A 46 4.59 -7.17 1.21
N ALA A 47 4.26 -6.60 0.07
CA ALA A 47 3.52 -5.37 -0.09
C ALA A 47 2.05 -5.59 0.29
N ARG A 48 1.48 -4.63 1.03
CA ARG A 48 0.08 -4.62 1.47
C ARG A 48 -0.67 -3.51 0.75
N ILE A 49 -1.99 -3.62 0.63
CA ILE A 49 -2.85 -2.59 0.02
C ILE A 49 -2.60 -1.21 0.64
N THR A 50 -2.48 -1.14 1.97
CA THR A 50 -2.18 0.10 2.71
C THR A 50 -0.83 0.76 2.37
N ASP A 51 0.09 0.05 1.69
CA ASP A 51 1.34 0.66 1.20
C ASP A 51 1.08 1.59 -0.01
N PHE A 52 -0.06 1.46 -0.69
CA PHE A 52 -0.41 2.19 -1.92
C PHE A 52 -1.59 3.14 -1.76
N LEU A 53 -2.13 3.29 -0.55
CA LEU A 53 -3.17 4.27 -0.25
C LEU A 53 -2.57 5.59 0.23
N LEU A 54 -2.95 6.69 -0.41
CA LEU A 54 -2.47 8.05 -0.11
C LEU A 54 -3.21 8.68 1.09
N PHE A 55 -4.52 8.47 1.19
CA PHE A 55 -5.40 9.11 2.18
C PHE A 55 -6.39 8.08 2.77
N GLY A 56 -6.20 7.68 4.04
CA GLY A 56 -6.96 6.59 4.70
C GLY A 56 -6.60 5.21 4.12
N ASP A 57 -6.57 4.08 4.81
CA ASP A 57 -6.79 3.67 6.19
C ASP A 57 -5.43 3.18 6.71
N ARG A 58 -4.68 4.07 7.39
CA ARG A 58 -3.41 3.71 8.02
C ARG A 58 -3.70 2.95 9.33
N GLY A 59 -4.39 1.83 9.22
CA GLY A 59 -4.47 0.83 10.28
C GLY A 59 -3.08 0.30 10.62
N GLY A 60 -2.49 0.83 11.68
CA GLY A 60 -1.49 0.09 12.47
C GLY A 60 -0.04 0.10 12.00
N ARG A 61 0.44 1.14 11.30
CA ARG A 61 1.88 1.44 11.34
C ARG A 61 2.08 2.81 11.95
N GLY A 62 2.31 2.77 13.27
CA GLY A 62 2.85 3.88 14.03
C GLY A 62 3.89 4.59 13.17
N ARG A 63 3.71 5.89 13.03
CA ARG A 63 4.69 6.88 12.57
C ARG A 63 6.06 6.22 12.60
N ARG A 64 6.60 5.80 11.44
CA ARG A 64 7.98 5.31 11.38
C ARG A 64 8.77 6.47 11.94
N GLU A 65 9.17 6.36 13.20
CA GLU A 65 9.88 7.42 13.89
C GLU A 65 11.09 7.64 13.01
N LYS A 66 11.18 8.83 12.40
CA LYS A 66 12.27 9.13 11.47
C LYS A 66 13.54 8.74 12.21
N ALA A 67 14.33 7.84 11.63
CA ALA A 67 15.55 7.38 12.27
C ALA A 67 16.46 8.60 12.42
N THR A 68 16.46 9.20 13.60
CA THR A 68 17.33 10.33 13.90
C THR A 68 18.77 9.81 13.94
N PRO A 69 19.76 10.65 13.59
CA PRO A 69 21.17 10.26 13.67
C PRO A 69 21.55 9.69 15.05
N GLU A 70 20.91 10.16 16.12
CA GLU A 70 21.10 9.70 17.49
C GLU A 70 20.62 8.26 17.68
N ARG A 71 19.46 7.92 17.10
CA ARG A 71 18.87 6.59 17.21
C ARG A 71 19.64 5.55 16.40
N VAL A 72 20.13 5.93 15.22
CA VAL A 72 21.01 5.08 14.40
C VAL A 72 22.33 4.82 15.14
N ARG A 73 22.94 5.86 15.72
CA ARG A 73 24.17 5.72 16.52
C ARG A 73 23.96 4.86 17.77
N GLY A 74 22.81 4.97 18.44
CA GLY A 74 22.44 4.12 19.57
C GLY A 74 22.30 2.63 19.19
N LEU A 75 21.64 2.34 18.07
CA LEU A 75 21.53 0.97 17.54
C LEU A 75 22.90 0.36 17.22
N PHE A 76 23.80 1.16 16.63
CA PHE A 76 25.14 0.71 16.29
C PHE A 76 25.96 0.33 17.54
N ARG A 77 25.83 1.10 18.63
CA ARG A 77 26.48 0.78 19.92
C ARG A 77 25.93 -0.49 20.55
N LEU A 78 24.62 -0.74 20.45
CA LEU A 78 24.01 -1.97 20.96
C LEU A 78 24.45 -3.19 20.16
N ALA A 79 24.56 -3.06 18.84
CA ALA A 79 25.05 -4.12 17.96
C ALA A 79 26.52 -4.48 18.23
N THR A 80 27.37 -3.49 18.55
CA THR A 80 28.78 -3.74 18.85
C THR A 80 29.02 -4.18 20.30
N ALA A 81 28.14 -3.82 21.24
CA ALA A 81 28.21 -4.29 22.63
C ALA A 81 27.86 -5.78 22.78
N GLY A 82 27.00 -6.32 21.90
CA GLY A 82 26.62 -7.73 21.89
C GLY A 82 27.67 -8.71 21.32
N GLY A 83 28.70 -8.20 20.63
CA GLY A 83 29.74 -9.00 19.98
C GLY A 83 30.93 -9.38 20.87
N ARG A 84 30.85 -9.14 22.18
CA ARG A 84 31.96 -9.41 23.12
C ARG A 84 31.51 -10.34 24.25
N LYS A 85 31.16 -11.58 23.90
CA LYS A 85 31.21 -12.72 24.83
C LYS A 85 31.79 -13.93 24.10
N GLY A 86 33.01 -14.27 24.50
CA GLY A 86 33.65 -15.60 24.45
C GLY A 86 33.72 -16.28 23.10
#